data_AF-E9I6M4-F1
#
_entry.id   AF-E9I6M4-F1
#
_cell.length_a   1.000
_cell.length_b   1.000
_cell.length_c   1.000
_cell.angle_alpha   90.00
_cell.angle_beta   90.00
_cell.angle_gamma   90.00
#
_symmetry.space_group_name_H-M   'P 1'
#
loop_
_entity.id
_entity.type
_entity.pdbx_description
1 polymer ?
#
loop_
_entity_poly.entity_id
_entity_poly.type
_entity_poly.pdbx_seq_one_letter_code
_entity_poly.pdbx_strand_id
1 'polypeptide(L)'
;MSLLPVVLVDEQPPEPGASKDLLWIGLDEQDRRYALKTVEPGHKYLPLTEWLCYQLCGLAGIITPDFAVVTRLDGTEAFGSRWEETARQFSPGKVSDAEFIGWLARARADVSAMFALDAFMPNDDRHLGNILFTQSGARLRALAFDWSRTRIFEPWPWAAGCNSAMVWQWLMGPNPPLVNLKETQDRMDRIQAITGQQVEAILEAAPELWRDNFDCAAAGRAGRQATHTMTPNIAHYGVLSHYPQPNRTEHANIGIVVFLADGSVRVHFGQDLKKLRAMDPQVDLDAVRSWETGLPKMLAGQNLEQATTFLQHFGQWKLSGNLGKFSYTDEDNYLLRVANALHSL
;
A
#
# COMPACT_ATOMS: atom_id res chain seq x y z
N MET A 1 -7.19 -10.76 26.44
CA MET A 1 -5.75 -10.56 26.62
C MET A 1 -5.40 -10.73 28.09
N SER A 2 -4.32 -11.47 28.40
CA SER A 2 -3.77 -11.52 29.75
C SER A 2 -3.14 -10.16 30.09
N LEU A 3 -3.28 -9.71 31.34
CA LEU A 3 -2.64 -8.49 31.84
C LEU A 3 -1.15 -8.68 32.13
N LEU A 4 -0.69 -9.93 32.20
CA LEU A 4 0.70 -10.30 32.46
C LEU A 4 1.25 -11.12 31.28
N PRO A 5 2.56 -11.01 30.97
CA PRO A 5 3.21 -11.88 30.01
C PRO A 5 2.98 -13.36 30.33
N VAL A 6 2.88 -14.17 29.28
CA VAL A 6 2.84 -15.64 29.42
C VAL A 6 4.27 -16.13 29.64
N VAL A 7 4.51 -16.85 30.74
CA VAL A 7 5.84 -17.41 31.03
C VAL A 7 6.00 -18.72 30.28
N LEU A 8 7.07 -18.82 29.48
CA LEU A 8 7.43 -20.05 28.81
C LEU A 8 8.15 -21.00 29.77
N VAL A 9 7.89 -22.29 29.62
CA VAL A 9 8.57 -23.37 30.35
C VAL A 9 9.47 -24.21 29.44
N ASP A 10 9.32 -24.07 28.13
CA ASP A 10 10.17 -24.72 27.13
C ASP A 10 10.31 -23.86 25.87
N GLU A 11 11.46 -23.98 25.20
CA GLU A 11 11.78 -23.31 23.94
C GLU A 11 12.53 -24.27 23.01
N GLN A 12 12.02 -24.37 21.79
CA GLN A 12 12.52 -25.32 20.79
C GLN A 12 12.80 -24.58 19.49
N PRO A 13 13.88 -24.93 18.76
CA PRO A 13 14.03 -24.48 17.38
C PRO A 13 12.89 -25.08 16.54
N PRO A 14 12.49 -24.42 15.44
CA PRO A 14 11.49 -24.96 14.55
C PRO A 14 11.99 -26.22 13.86
N GLU A 15 11.04 -27.08 13.45
CA GLU A 15 11.36 -28.27 12.69
C GLU A 15 12.03 -27.93 11.33
N PRO A 16 12.92 -28.80 10.81
CA PRO A 16 13.51 -28.61 9.49
C PRO A 16 12.45 -28.40 8.39
N GLY A 17 12.55 -27.28 7.68
CA GLY A 17 11.60 -26.90 6.62
C GLY A 17 10.49 -25.92 7.06
N ALA A 18 10.51 -25.45 8.31
CA ALA A 18 9.68 -24.33 8.75
C ALA A 18 10.04 -23.01 8.02
N SER A 19 9.16 -22.01 8.17
CA SER A 19 9.37 -20.66 7.61
C SER A 19 10.72 -20.09 8.03
N LYS A 20 11.41 -19.40 7.11
CA LYS A 20 12.70 -18.75 7.37
C LYS A 20 12.63 -17.70 8.49
N ASP A 21 11.43 -17.16 8.71
CA ASP A 21 11.18 -16.08 9.67
C ASP A 21 10.57 -16.62 10.98
N LEU A 22 10.43 -17.95 11.15
CA LEU A 22 10.14 -18.60 12.43
C LEU A 22 11.46 -19.12 13.00
N LEU A 23 11.89 -18.57 14.14
CA LEU A 23 13.18 -18.94 14.75
C LEU A 23 13.03 -19.82 15.98
N TRP A 24 11.91 -19.67 16.71
CA TRP A 24 11.67 -20.35 17.97
C TRP A 24 10.20 -20.71 18.15
N ILE A 25 9.96 -21.82 18.81
CA ILE A 25 8.66 -22.26 19.30
C ILE A 25 8.72 -22.29 20.82
N GLY A 26 7.81 -21.60 21.48
CA GLY A 26 7.68 -21.61 22.94
C GLY A 26 6.51 -22.46 23.39
N LEU A 27 6.64 -23.10 24.55
CA LEU A 27 5.52 -23.73 25.26
C LEU A 27 5.36 -23.11 26.65
N ASP A 28 4.12 -22.91 27.07
CA ASP A 28 3.80 -22.52 28.45
C ASP A 28 3.42 -23.72 29.33
N GLU A 29 3.12 -23.46 30.61
CA GLU A 29 2.74 -24.49 31.58
C GLU A 29 1.52 -25.34 31.20
N GLN A 30 0.72 -24.92 30.21
CA GLN A 30 -0.43 -25.65 29.71
C GLN A 30 -0.18 -26.28 28.34
N ASP A 31 1.09 -26.43 27.95
CA ASP A 31 1.54 -26.94 26.65
C ASP A 31 0.97 -26.14 25.47
N ARG A 32 0.55 -24.88 25.68
CA ARG A 32 0.11 -24.02 24.57
C ARG A 32 1.34 -23.57 23.82
N ARG A 33 1.33 -23.81 22.51
CA ARG A 33 2.45 -23.52 21.62
C ARG A 33 2.35 -22.10 21.07
N TYR A 34 3.50 -21.44 20.98
CA TYR A 34 3.64 -20.09 20.45
C TYR A 34 4.75 -20.04 19.40
N ALA A 35 4.46 -19.48 18.23
CA ALA A 35 5.47 -19.03 17.28
C ALA A 35 6.08 -17.73 17.77
N LEU A 36 7.37 -17.75 18.12
CA LEU A 36 8.04 -16.63 18.75
C LEU A 36 8.72 -15.75 17.71
N LYS A 37 8.60 -14.44 17.93
CA LYS A 37 9.25 -13.40 17.14
C LYS A 37 10.06 -12.54 18.10
N THR A 38 11.36 -12.48 17.87
CA THR A 38 12.36 -11.84 18.74
C THR A 38 13.04 -10.67 18.04
N VAL A 39 13.67 -9.79 18.81
CA VAL A 39 14.52 -8.72 18.26
C VAL A 39 15.81 -9.34 17.75
N GLU A 40 16.00 -9.33 16.43
CA GLU A 40 17.19 -9.89 15.79
C GLU A 40 18.04 -8.79 15.12
N PRO A 41 19.39 -8.93 15.04
CA PRO A 41 20.24 -7.91 14.42
C PRO A 41 19.84 -7.49 13.00
N GLY A 42 19.32 -8.43 12.21
CA GLY A 42 18.83 -8.17 10.84
C GLY A 42 17.35 -7.74 10.75
N HIS A 43 16.59 -7.88 11.83
CA HIS A 43 15.13 -7.69 11.87
C HIS A 43 14.70 -7.06 13.22
N LYS A 44 15.32 -5.93 13.57
CA LYS A 44 15.17 -5.29 14.89
C LYS A 44 13.75 -4.91 15.31
N TYR A 45 12.83 -4.74 14.35
CA TYR A 45 11.45 -4.36 14.62
C TYR A 45 10.45 -5.51 14.44
N LEU A 46 10.91 -6.74 14.23
CA LEU A 46 10.04 -7.89 13.96
C LEU A 46 8.92 -8.09 15.00
N PRO A 47 9.19 -8.17 16.32
CA PRO A 47 8.12 -8.34 17.31
C PRO A 47 7.19 -7.12 17.39
N LEU A 48 7.73 -5.91 17.22
CA LEU A 48 6.93 -4.68 17.19
C LEU A 48 5.99 -4.64 15.98
N THR A 49 6.46 -5.10 14.82
CA THR A 49 5.69 -5.20 13.58
C THR A 49 4.51 -6.12 13.77
N GLU A 50 4.76 -7.34 14.27
CA GLU A 50 3.74 -8.34 14.54
C GLU A 50 2.73 -7.83 15.56
N TRP A 51 3.21 -7.27 16.68
CA TRP A 51 2.37 -6.65 17.69
C TRP A 51 1.43 -5.59 17.10
N LEU A 52 1.97 -4.64 16.35
CA LEU A 52 1.19 -3.58 15.72
C LEU A 52 0.15 -4.15 14.75
N CYS A 53 0.54 -5.09 13.88
CA CYS A 53 -0.38 -5.69 12.89
C CYS A 53 -1.54 -6.44 13.53
N TYR A 54 -1.26 -7.24 14.57
CA TYR A 54 -2.29 -7.98 15.30
C TYR A 54 -3.25 -7.04 16.05
N GLN A 55 -2.74 -5.97 16.65
CA GLN A 55 -3.57 -4.97 17.32
C GLN A 55 -4.46 -4.21 16.34
N LEU A 56 -3.91 -3.80 15.18
CA LEU A 56 -4.68 -3.17 14.11
C LEU A 56 -5.73 -4.11 13.50
N CYS A 57 -5.42 -5.41 13.37
CA CYS A 57 -6.41 -6.42 13.01
C CYS A 57 -7.60 -6.43 13.98
N GLY A 58 -7.32 -6.41 15.29
CA GLY A 58 -8.36 -6.35 16.33
C GLY A 58 -9.26 -5.13 16.19
N LEU A 59 -8.70 -3.95 15.95
CA LEU A 59 -9.45 -2.71 15.73
C LEU A 59 -10.25 -2.71 14.41
N ALA A 60 -9.69 -3.29 13.35
CA ALA A 60 -10.36 -3.40 12.05
C ALA A 60 -11.42 -4.52 12.02
N GLY A 61 -11.38 -5.48 12.95
CA GLY A 61 -12.21 -6.69 12.90
C GLY A 61 -11.72 -7.69 11.84
N ILE A 62 -10.41 -7.81 11.69
CA ILE A 62 -9.73 -8.87 10.95
C ILE A 62 -9.34 -9.93 11.99
N ILE A 63 -9.60 -11.20 11.70
CA ILE A 63 -9.31 -12.28 12.65
C ILE A 63 -7.87 -12.71 12.50
N THR A 64 -7.23 -12.94 13.64
CA THR A 64 -5.90 -13.52 13.76
C THR A 64 -5.96 -14.71 14.70
N PRO A 65 -4.90 -15.54 14.77
CA PRO A 65 -4.65 -16.36 15.95
C PRO A 65 -4.63 -15.51 17.22
N ASP A 66 -4.85 -16.15 18.36
CA ASP A 66 -4.53 -15.54 19.66
C ASP A 66 -3.04 -15.15 19.71
N PHE A 67 -2.72 -14.12 20.49
CA PHE A 67 -1.33 -13.67 20.66
C PHE A 67 -1.10 -13.10 22.06
N ALA A 68 0.15 -13.10 22.49
CA ALA A 68 0.58 -12.55 23.77
C ALA A 68 2.02 -12.03 23.71
N VAL A 69 2.38 -11.16 24.66
CA VAL A 69 3.77 -11.01 25.07
C VAL A 69 4.14 -12.24 25.89
N VAL A 70 5.25 -12.89 25.55
CA VAL A 70 5.76 -14.05 26.28
C VAL A 70 7.10 -13.73 26.92
N THR A 71 7.32 -14.23 28.12
CA THR A 71 8.63 -14.21 28.80
C THR A 71 9.35 -15.52 28.49
N ARG A 72 10.49 -15.39 27.83
CA ARG A 72 11.40 -16.48 27.43
C ARG A 72 12.17 -17.04 28.61
N LEU A 73 12.79 -18.21 28.41
CA LEU A 73 13.60 -18.91 29.42
C LEU A 73 14.82 -18.09 29.87
N ASP A 74 15.33 -17.22 28.99
CA ASP A 74 16.42 -16.29 29.29
C ASP A 74 15.94 -14.99 29.99
N GLY A 75 14.64 -14.88 30.26
CA GLY A 75 14.01 -13.70 30.88
C GLY A 75 13.67 -12.57 29.91
N THR A 76 14.01 -12.70 28.62
CA THR A 76 13.67 -11.69 27.60
C THR A 76 12.22 -11.82 27.13
N GLU A 77 11.67 -10.76 26.52
CA GLU A 77 10.29 -10.75 26.03
C GLU A 77 10.24 -10.95 24.51
N ALA A 78 9.29 -11.79 24.05
CA ALA A 78 9.02 -12.03 22.63
C ALA A 78 7.54 -11.87 22.29
N PHE A 79 7.24 -11.55 21.03
CA PHE A 79 5.89 -11.65 20.53
C PHE A 79 5.58 -13.13 20.27
N GLY A 80 4.53 -13.65 20.90
CA GLY A 80 4.08 -15.02 20.72
C GLY A 80 2.75 -15.07 20.00
N SER A 81 2.75 -15.51 18.73
CA SER A 81 1.52 -15.90 18.04
C SER A 81 1.16 -17.32 18.45
N ARG A 82 -0.02 -17.52 19.03
CA ARG A 82 -0.46 -18.83 19.52
C ARG A 82 -0.79 -19.75 18.34
N TRP A 83 -0.35 -20.99 18.44
CA TRP A 83 -0.65 -22.00 17.43
C TRP A 83 -2.13 -22.38 17.47
N GLU A 84 -2.78 -22.35 16.31
CA GLU A 84 -4.16 -22.82 16.15
C GLU A 84 -4.15 -24.31 15.78
N GLU A 85 -4.14 -25.19 16.78
CA GLU A 85 -4.00 -26.65 16.60
C GLU A 85 -5.06 -27.29 15.68
N THR A 86 -6.24 -26.66 15.57
CA THR A 86 -7.33 -27.16 14.72
C THR A 86 -7.43 -26.45 13.37
N ALA A 87 -6.58 -25.45 13.13
CA ALA A 87 -6.60 -24.71 11.88
C ALA A 87 -6.01 -25.56 10.74
N ARG A 88 -6.61 -25.38 9.57
CA ARG A 88 -6.14 -25.92 8.31
C ARG A 88 -5.29 -24.86 7.62
N GLN A 89 -4.19 -25.28 7.03
CA GLN A 89 -3.32 -24.43 6.24
C GLN A 89 -3.22 -25.02 4.83
N PHE A 90 -3.09 -24.16 3.82
CA PHE A 90 -2.84 -24.64 2.48
C PHE A 90 -1.48 -25.35 2.40
N SER A 91 -1.47 -26.57 1.88
CA SER A 91 -0.25 -27.30 1.54
C SER A 91 -0.51 -28.06 0.24
N PRO A 92 0.23 -27.76 -0.85
CA PRO A 92 -0.05 -28.34 -2.17
C PRO A 92 0.12 -29.86 -2.21
N GLY A 93 0.90 -30.43 -1.28
CA GLY A 93 1.05 -31.88 -1.13
C GLY A 93 -0.06 -32.57 -0.32
N LYS A 94 -0.98 -31.81 0.30
CA LYS A 94 -2.00 -32.35 1.23
C LYS A 94 -3.42 -31.89 0.93
N VAL A 95 -3.61 -30.80 0.20
CA VAL A 95 -4.93 -30.19 -0.08
C VAL A 95 -5.12 -30.10 -1.59
N SER A 96 -6.26 -30.60 -2.09
CA SER A 96 -6.60 -30.50 -3.51
C SER A 96 -7.04 -29.08 -3.89
N ASP A 97 -6.92 -28.72 -5.17
CA ASP A 97 -7.37 -27.42 -5.68
C ASP A 97 -8.86 -27.17 -5.37
N ALA A 98 -9.74 -28.11 -5.72
CA ALA A 98 -11.18 -27.98 -5.46
C ALA A 98 -11.51 -27.77 -3.97
N GLU A 99 -10.81 -28.47 -3.08
CA GLU A 99 -10.99 -28.29 -1.64
C GLU A 99 -10.54 -26.90 -1.19
N PHE A 100 -9.37 -26.46 -1.63
CA PHE A 100 -8.82 -25.16 -1.26
C PHE A 100 -9.65 -23.98 -1.79
N ILE A 101 -10.07 -24.04 -3.05
CA ILE A 101 -11.02 -23.08 -3.64
C ILE A 101 -12.33 -23.06 -2.84
N GLY A 102 -12.81 -24.22 -2.41
CA GLY A 102 -13.98 -24.33 -1.54
C GLY A 102 -13.80 -23.61 -0.19
N TRP A 103 -12.60 -23.67 0.41
CA TRP A 103 -12.29 -22.94 1.64
C TRP A 103 -12.29 -21.43 1.40
N LEU A 104 -11.58 -20.97 0.37
CA LEU A 104 -11.49 -19.57 -0.02
C LEU A 104 -12.88 -18.98 -0.30
N ALA A 105 -13.72 -19.67 -1.07
CA ALA A 105 -15.06 -19.21 -1.39
C ALA A 105 -15.95 -19.07 -0.13
N ARG A 106 -15.86 -20.02 0.80
CA ARG A 106 -16.63 -20.00 2.06
C ARG A 106 -16.14 -18.95 3.05
N ALA A 107 -14.85 -18.66 3.06
CA ALA A 107 -14.22 -17.66 3.93
C ALA A 107 -13.89 -16.34 3.20
N ARG A 108 -14.47 -16.09 2.02
CA ARG A 108 -14.12 -14.98 1.12
C ARG A 108 -14.11 -13.62 1.78
N ALA A 109 -15.01 -13.39 2.74
CA ALA A 109 -15.08 -12.13 3.48
C ALA A 109 -13.83 -11.94 4.35
N ASP A 110 -13.46 -12.94 5.13
CA ASP A 110 -12.28 -12.88 5.99
C ASP A 110 -10.98 -12.80 5.14
N VAL A 111 -10.91 -13.54 4.03
CA VAL A 111 -9.80 -13.43 3.05
C VAL A 111 -9.72 -12.04 2.45
N SER A 112 -10.85 -11.39 2.15
CA SER A 112 -10.83 -10.03 1.60
C SER A 112 -10.47 -8.98 2.64
N ALA A 113 -10.84 -9.23 3.89
CA ALA A 113 -10.56 -8.36 5.03
C ALA A 113 -9.06 -8.26 5.34
N MET A 114 -8.32 -9.38 5.29
CA MET A 114 -6.87 -9.35 5.59
C MET A 114 -6.07 -8.52 4.58
N PHE A 115 -6.45 -8.55 3.30
CA PHE A 115 -5.81 -7.76 2.25
C PHE A 115 -6.04 -6.25 2.41
N ALA A 116 -7.03 -5.82 3.20
CA ALA A 116 -7.17 -4.41 3.56
C ALA A 116 -6.01 -3.94 4.45
N LEU A 117 -5.66 -4.72 5.49
CA LEU A 117 -4.52 -4.39 6.33
C LEU A 117 -3.21 -4.55 5.57
N ASP A 118 -3.06 -5.63 4.79
CA ASP A 118 -1.82 -5.85 4.03
C ASP A 118 -1.58 -4.75 2.98
N ALA A 119 -2.62 -4.07 2.49
CA ALA A 119 -2.49 -2.91 1.62
C ALA A 119 -2.18 -1.62 2.39
N PHE A 120 -2.83 -1.41 3.54
CA PHE A 120 -2.61 -0.24 4.41
C PHE A 120 -1.22 -0.23 5.05
N MET A 121 -0.74 -1.40 5.50
CA MET A 121 0.64 -1.65 5.90
C MET A 121 1.21 -2.69 4.93
N PRO A 122 1.86 -2.25 3.83
CA PRO A 122 2.31 -3.13 2.76
C PRO A 122 3.08 -4.36 3.25
N ASN A 123 2.41 -5.49 3.30
CA ASN A 123 3.03 -6.80 3.54
C ASN A 123 3.33 -7.42 2.18
N ASP A 124 4.60 -7.62 1.83
CA ASP A 124 4.98 -8.18 0.53
C ASP A 124 4.86 -9.72 0.47
N ASP A 125 4.55 -10.37 1.60
CA ASP A 125 4.64 -11.83 1.76
C ASP A 125 3.33 -12.53 2.21
N ARG A 126 2.17 -11.99 1.83
CA ARG A 126 0.88 -12.69 1.99
C ARG A 126 0.75 -13.79 0.94
N HIS A 127 1.49 -14.88 1.13
CA HIS A 127 1.31 -16.12 0.39
C HIS A 127 0.18 -16.96 0.99
N LEU A 128 -0.34 -17.96 0.25
CA LEU A 128 -1.47 -18.80 0.69
C LEU A 128 -1.18 -19.62 1.96
N GLY A 129 0.09 -19.90 2.24
CA GLY A 129 0.52 -20.47 3.53
C GLY A 129 0.30 -19.53 4.72
N ASN A 130 0.23 -18.22 4.53
CA ASN A 130 0.02 -17.24 5.61
C ASN A 130 -1.48 -16.96 5.82
N ILE A 131 -2.32 -17.95 5.53
CA ILE A 131 -3.77 -17.94 5.76
C ILE A 131 -4.15 -19.25 6.45
N LEU A 132 -4.68 -19.14 7.66
CA LEU A 132 -5.21 -20.28 8.42
C LEU A 132 -6.73 -20.33 8.28
N PHE A 133 -7.30 -21.53 8.21
CA PHE A 133 -8.74 -21.74 8.13
C PHE A 133 -9.22 -22.51 9.35
N THR A 134 -10.13 -21.94 10.12
CA THR A 134 -10.71 -22.57 11.31
C THR A 134 -12.22 -22.64 11.24
N GLN A 135 -12.80 -23.64 11.90
CA GLN A 135 -14.25 -23.82 11.97
C GLN A 135 -14.79 -23.12 13.23
N SER A 136 -15.63 -22.11 13.05
CA SER A 136 -16.34 -21.42 14.13
C SER A 136 -17.84 -21.72 14.02
N GLY A 137 -18.30 -22.72 14.76
CA GLY A 137 -19.66 -23.27 14.62
C GLY A 137 -19.89 -23.79 13.20
N ALA A 138 -20.88 -23.27 12.48
CA ALA A 138 -21.14 -23.62 11.08
C ALA A 138 -20.28 -22.85 10.06
N ARG A 139 -19.58 -21.79 10.49
CA ARG A 139 -18.82 -20.90 9.59
C ARG A 139 -17.35 -21.32 9.51
N LEU A 140 -16.83 -21.38 8.29
CA LEU A 140 -15.39 -21.43 8.07
C LEU A 140 -14.87 -19.99 8.12
N ARG A 141 -13.84 -19.75 8.92
CA ARG A 141 -13.19 -18.44 9.07
C ARG A 141 -11.76 -18.51 8.56
N ALA A 142 -11.30 -17.45 7.91
CA ALA A 142 -9.90 -17.28 7.57
C ALA A 142 -9.21 -16.35 8.59
N LEU A 143 -8.06 -16.77 9.10
CA LEU A 143 -7.23 -16.06 10.06
C LEU A 143 -5.98 -15.58 9.34
N ALA A 144 -5.67 -14.30 9.48
CA ALA A 144 -4.44 -13.71 9.01
C ALA A 144 -3.37 -13.81 10.09
N PHE A 145 -2.15 -14.15 9.70
CA PHE A 145 -1.01 -14.26 10.60
C PHE A 145 0.29 -14.04 9.82
N ASP A 146 1.40 -13.81 10.52
CA ASP A 146 2.72 -13.57 9.95
C ASP A 146 2.80 -12.28 9.12
N TRP A 147 3.21 -11.20 9.79
CA TRP A 147 3.47 -9.89 9.19
C TRP A 147 4.96 -9.55 9.17
N SER A 148 5.83 -10.56 9.28
CA SER A 148 7.28 -10.41 9.32
C SER A 148 7.91 -9.63 8.15
N ARG A 149 7.21 -9.57 7.00
CA ARG A 149 7.63 -8.87 5.77
C ARG A 149 6.85 -7.58 5.52
N THR A 150 6.27 -7.00 6.56
CA THR A 150 5.54 -5.74 6.48
C THR A 150 6.47 -4.55 6.47
N ARG A 151 6.23 -3.64 5.53
CA ARG A 151 6.91 -2.36 5.41
C ARG A 151 6.13 -1.31 6.22
N ILE A 152 6.48 -1.16 7.50
CA ILE A 152 5.75 -0.28 8.42
C ILE A 152 5.77 1.17 7.89
N PHE A 153 4.58 1.75 7.67
CA PHE A 153 4.36 3.13 7.22
C PHE A 153 5.00 3.49 5.87
N GLU A 154 5.39 2.48 5.08
CA GLU A 154 5.76 2.71 3.70
C GLU A 154 4.51 2.79 2.81
N PRO A 155 4.57 3.53 1.69
CA PRO A 155 3.44 3.62 0.79
C PRO A 155 3.21 2.29 0.05
N TRP A 156 1.93 1.98 -0.13
CA TRP A 156 1.44 1.11 -1.20
C TRP A 156 1.65 1.81 -2.56
N PRO A 157 1.95 1.12 -3.68
CA PRO A 157 1.64 -0.27 -4.01
C PRO A 157 2.65 -1.33 -3.56
N TRP A 158 2.19 -2.58 -3.59
CA TRP A 158 3.07 -3.74 -3.65
C TRP A 158 3.85 -3.77 -4.96
N ALA A 159 5.08 -4.28 -4.91
CA ALA A 159 5.78 -4.65 -6.13
C ALA A 159 5.00 -5.76 -6.84
N ALA A 160 4.82 -5.64 -8.16
CA ALA A 160 3.97 -6.57 -8.93
C ALA A 160 4.37 -8.06 -8.81
N GLY A 161 5.64 -8.34 -8.49
CA GLY A 161 6.16 -9.71 -8.32
C GLY A 161 6.22 -10.21 -6.88
N CYS A 162 5.72 -9.46 -5.89
CA CYS A 162 5.66 -9.96 -4.51
C CYS A 162 4.49 -10.92 -4.32
N ASN A 163 4.56 -11.76 -3.28
CA ASN A 163 3.58 -12.82 -3.04
C ASN A 163 2.17 -12.24 -2.84
N SER A 164 2.04 -11.11 -2.12
CA SER A 164 0.75 -10.46 -1.89
C SER A 164 0.10 -9.97 -3.18
N ALA A 165 0.86 -9.32 -4.07
CA ALA A 165 0.35 -8.85 -5.36
C ALA A 165 -0.10 -10.03 -6.24
N MET A 166 0.70 -11.08 -6.31
CA MET A 166 0.40 -12.29 -7.09
C MET A 166 -0.85 -13.02 -6.56
N VAL A 167 -0.94 -13.22 -5.24
CA VAL A 167 -2.11 -13.86 -4.61
C VAL A 167 -3.36 -13.01 -4.79
N TRP A 168 -3.28 -11.69 -4.59
CA TRP A 168 -4.42 -10.80 -4.80
C TRP A 168 -4.93 -10.86 -6.24
N GLN A 169 -4.02 -10.74 -7.23
CA GLN A 169 -4.38 -10.86 -8.64
C GLN A 169 -5.03 -12.21 -8.95
N TRP A 170 -4.50 -13.30 -8.39
CA TRP A 170 -5.08 -14.63 -8.55
C TRP A 170 -6.46 -14.76 -7.90
N LEU A 171 -6.70 -14.18 -6.72
CA LEU A 171 -8.03 -14.21 -6.08
C LEU A 171 -9.08 -13.40 -6.87
N MET A 172 -8.65 -12.36 -7.58
CA MET A 172 -9.48 -11.50 -8.44
C MET A 172 -9.80 -12.14 -9.81
N GLY A 173 -8.95 -13.05 -10.31
CA GLY A 173 -9.03 -13.61 -11.66
C GLY A 173 -10.16 -14.61 -11.94
N PRO A 174 -10.54 -15.52 -11.01
CA PRO A 174 -11.64 -16.46 -11.19
C PRO A 174 -12.99 -15.78 -11.46
N ASN A 175 -13.90 -16.50 -12.13
CA ASN A 175 -15.29 -16.08 -12.32
C ASN A 175 -16.25 -17.14 -11.72
N PRO A 176 -16.89 -16.87 -10.56
CA PRO A 176 -16.87 -15.62 -9.81
C PRO A 176 -15.55 -15.40 -9.04
N PRO A 177 -15.18 -14.14 -8.73
CA PRO A 177 -14.00 -13.84 -7.91
C PRO A 177 -14.09 -14.46 -6.52
N LEU A 178 -12.92 -14.82 -5.96
CA LEU A 178 -12.80 -15.37 -4.60
C LEU A 178 -12.65 -14.27 -3.54
N VAL A 179 -12.78 -13.01 -3.96
CA VAL A 179 -12.80 -11.85 -3.09
C VAL A 179 -14.21 -11.29 -2.93
N ASN A 180 -14.36 -10.45 -1.91
CA ASN A 180 -15.49 -9.60 -1.65
C ASN A 180 -14.97 -8.17 -1.45
N LEU A 181 -14.96 -7.39 -2.54
CA LEU A 181 -14.44 -6.01 -2.54
C LEU A 181 -15.16 -5.09 -1.55
N LYS A 182 -16.45 -5.35 -1.29
CA LYS A 182 -17.18 -4.60 -0.26
C LYS A 182 -16.59 -4.85 1.13
N GLU A 183 -16.22 -6.09 1.44
CA GLU A 183 -15.60 -6.40 2.73
C GLU A 183 -14.21 -5.77 2.86
N THR A 184 -13.42 -5.76 1.77
CA THR A 184 -12.14 -5.04 1.74
C THR A 184 -12.34 -3.55 2.03
N GLN A 185 -13.29 -2.89 1.35
CA GLN A 185 -13.58 -1.47 1.59
C GLN A 185 -14.07 -1.22 3.02
N ASP A 186 -15.01 -2.03 3.52
CA ASP A 186 -15.55 -1.89 4.88
C ASP A 186 -14.44 -2.04 5.94
N ARG A 187 -13.37 -2.79 5.67
CA ARG A 187 -12.19 -2.89 6.55
C ARG A 187 -11.21 -1.74 6.38
N MET A 188 -10.98 -1.26 5.16
CA MET A 188 -10.21 -0.03 4.90
C MET A 188 -10.83 1.16 5.64
N ASP A 189 -12.15 1.29 5.64
CA ASP A 189 -12.87 2.36 6.34
C ASP A 189 -12.65 2.29 7.86
N ARG A 190 -12.63 1.08 8.43
CA ARG A 190 -12.35 0.89 9.87
C ARG A 190 -10.90 1.18 10.21
N ILE A 191 -9.97 0.77 9.35
CA ILE A 191 -8.54 1.09 9.50
C ILE A 191 -8.35 2.61 9.44
N GLN A 192 -9.01 3.29 8.51
CA GLN A 192 -8.99 4.73 8.40
C GLN A 192 -9.53 5.44 9.65
N ALA A 193 -10.50 4.83 10.35
CA ALA A 193 -11.04 5.39 11.59
C ALA A 193 -10.08 5.23 12.80
N ILE A 194 -8.98 4.47 12.67
CA ILE A 194 -7.98 4.32 13.73
C ILE A 194 -7.17 5.62 13.81
N THR A 195 -7.20 6.24 14.97
CA THR A 195 -6.50 7.50 15.20
C THR A 195 -5.00 7.29 15.45
N GLY A 196 -4.20 8.31 15.14
CA GLY A 196 -2.77 8.29 15.48
C GLY A 196 -2.50 8.11 16.98
N GLN A 197 -3.40 8.57 17.86
CA GLN A 197 -3.31 8.33 19.31
C GLN A 197 -3.50 6.85 19.67
N GLN A 198 -4.40 6.14 18.99
CA GLN A 198 -4.57 4.70 19.18
C GLN A 198 -3.33 3.93 18.70
N VAL A 199 -2.73 4.33 17.58
CA VAL A 199 -1.48 3.75 17.08
C VAL A 199 -0.34 3.97 18.08
N GLU A 200 -0.19 5.20 18.58
CA GLU A 200 0.81 5.55 19.59
C GLU A 200 0.62 4.72 20.86
N ALA A 201 -0.61 4.61 21.37
CA ALA A 201 -0.92 3.79 22.54
C ALA A 201 -0.61 2.29 22.32
N ILE A 202 -0.86 1.75 21.12
CA ILE A 202 -0.48 0.37 20.77
C ILE A 202 1.04 0.20 20.84
N LEU A 203 1.80 1.13 20.25
CA LEU A 203 3.26 1.09 20.23
C LEU A 203 3.86 1.24 21.63
N GLU A 204 3.33 2.13 22.46
CA GLU A 204 3.76 2.33 23.84
C GLU A 204 3.47 1.14 24.75
N ALA A 205 2.40 0.39 24.46
CA ALA A 205 2.06 -0.84 25.17
C ALA A 205 2.97 -2.03 24.84
N ALA A 206 3.80 -1.93 23.80
CA ALA A 206 4.80 -2.95 23.50
C ALA A 206 5.98 -2.89 24.50
N PRO A 207 6.61 -4.04 24.80
CA PRO A 207 7.89 -4.09 25.51
C PRO A 207 8.91 -3.06 25.04
N GLU A 208 9.60 -2.44 25.98
CA GLU A 208 10.55 -1.35 25.75
C GLU A 208 11.64 -1.75 24.73
N LEU A 209 12.23 -2.94 24.90
CA LEU A 209 13.23 -3.49 23.98
C LEU A 209 12.78 -3.60 22.52
N TRP A 210 11.47 -3.76 22.26
CA TRP A 210 10.94 -3.86 20.89
C TRP A 210 10.85 -2.48 20.22
N ARG A 211 10.78 -1.41 21.02
CA ARG A 211 10.57 -0.02 20.57
C ARG A 211 11.73 0.93 20.89
N ASP A 212 12.78 0.49 21.56
CA ASP A 212 13.94 1.32 21.99
C ASP A 212 14.58 2.18 20.89
N ASN A 213 14.49 1.73 19.64
CA ASN A 213 15.03 2.43 18.48
C ASN A 213 13.94 2.82 17.47
N PHE A 214 12.68 2.92 17.90
CA PHE A 214 11.54 3.23 17.08
C PHE A 214 10.89 4.53 17.57
N ASP A 215 10.76 5.53 16.70
CA ASP A 215 10.13 6.80 17.07
C ASP A 215 8.59 6.61 17.09
N CYS A 216 8.08 6.14 18.24
CA CYS A 216 6.65 5.90 18.44
C CYS A 216 5.81 7.17 18.23
N ALA A 217 6.34 8.34 18.59
CA ALA A 217 5.64 9.61 18.41
C ALA A 217 5.60 10.01 16.93
N ALA A 218 6.68 9.79 16.17
CA ALA A 218 6.67 9.97 14.71
C ALA A 218 5.75 8.96 14.03
N ALA A 219 5.70 7.71 14.49
CA ALA A 219 4.77 6.70 14.01
C ALA A 219 3.30 7.07 14.32
N GLY A 220 3.00 7.62 15.51
CA GLY A 220 1.69 8.17 15.84
C GLY A 220 1.32 9.39 14.99
N ARG A 221 2.30 10.21 14.58
CA ARG A 221 2.13 11.30 13.61
C ARG A 221 1.99 10.80 12.16
N ALA A 222 2.72 9.75 11.77
CA ALA A 222 2.60 9.07 10.49
C ALA A 222 1.27 8.29 10.39
N GLY A 223 0.76 7.79 11.51
CA GLY A 223 -0.60 7.29 11.67
C GLY A 223 -1.68 8.37 11.56
N ARG A 224 -1.32 9.66 11.64
CA ARG A 224 -2.16 10.80 11.20
C ARG A 224 -1.98 11.14 9.72
N GLN A 225 -1.09 10.44 9.00
CA GLN A 225 -0.80 10.62 7.58
C GLN A 225 -0.95 9.34 6.74
N ALA A 226 -1.44 8.24 7.30
CA ALA A 226 -1.87 7.06 6.54
C ALA A 226 -3.39 7.06 6.26
N THR A 227 -4.04 8.22 6.38
CA THR A 227 -5.42 8.42 5.92
C THR A 227 -5.39 9.45 4.81
N HIS A 228 -5.41 9.00 3.57
CA HIS A 228 -6.23 9.69 2.59
C HIS A 228 -7.48 8.83 2.40
N THR A 229 -8.59 9.27 2.99
CA THR A 229 -9.79 9.38 2.15
C THR A 229 -9.30 9.95 0.83
N MET A 230 -9.63 9.29 -0.28
CA MET A 230 -9.42 9.82 -1.62
C MET A 230 -10.11 11.19 -1.74
N THR A 231 -9.45 12.21 -1.21
CA THR A 231 -9.61 13.58 -1.63
C THR A 231 -8.84 13.56 -2.93
N PRO A 232 -9.51 13.66 -4.06
CA PRO A 232 -8.81 13.61 -5.32
C PRO A 232 -7.74 14.69 -5.32
N ASN A 233 -6.51 14.31 -5.67
CA ASN A 233 -5.46 15.27 -5.94
C ASN A 233 -6.00 16.21 -7.03
N ILE A 234 -6.01 17.51 -6.75
CA ILE A 234 -6.44 18.50 -7.73
C ILE A 234 -5.21 18.89 -8.53
N ALA A 235 -5.15 18.41 -9.77
CA ALA A 235 -4.21 18.93 -10.73
C ALA A 235 -4.78 20.20 -11.35
N HIS A 236 -3.94 21.22 -11.49
CA HIS A 236 -4.23 22.34 -12.38
C HIS A 236 -3.55 22.07 -13.72
N TYR A 237 -4.22 22.38 -14.83
CA TYR A 237 -3.59 22.24 -16.13
C TYR A 237 -3.88 23.46 -17.01
N GLY A 238 -2.88 23.83 -17.81
CA GLY A 238 -3.02 24.82 -18.87
C GLY A 238 -2.81 24.18 -20.22
N VAL A 239 -3.51 24.69 -21.24
CA VAL A 239 -3.28 24.31 -22.62
C VAL A 239 -2.02 25.00 -23.11
N LEU A 240 -1.09 24.23 -23.66
CA LEU A 240 0.13 24.74 -24.27
C LEU A 240 -0.11 24.90 -25.77
N SER A 241 0.00 26.14 -26.25
CA SER A 241 -0.27 26.50 -27.64
C SER A 241 0.99 27.05 -28.29
N HIS A 242 1.26 26.61 -29.53
CA HIS A 242 2.36 27.10 -30.35
C HIS A 242 1.87 28.21 -31.30
N TYR A 243 2.62 29.30 -31.33
CA TYR A 243 2.44 30.47 -32.18
C TYR A 243 3.63 30.57 -33.14
N PRO A 244 3.47 30.24 -34.44
CA PRO A 244 4.57 30.27 -35.40
C PRO A 244 5.18 31.66 -35.54
N GLN A 245 4.35 32.70 -35.38
CA GLN A 245 4.75 34.10 -35.48
C GLN A 245 4.26 34.87 -34.25
N PRO A 246 5.11 35.69 -33.59
CA PRO A 246 4.75 36.43 -32.37
C PRO A 246 3.53 37.35 -32.50
N ASN A 247 3.24 37.81 -33.72
CA ASN A 247 2.21 38.81 -34.02
C ASN A 247 0.92 38.23 -34.64
N ARG A 248 0.81 36.90 -34.76
CA ARG A 248 -0.41 36.25 -35.27
C ARG A 248 -1.23 35.69 -34.11
N THR A 249 -2.55 35.73 -34.28
CA THR A 249 -3.51 35.10 -33.36
C THR A 249 -3.69 33.60 -33.65
N GLU A 250 -3.31 33.16 -34.85
CA GLU A 250 -3.30 31.76 -35.26
C GLU A 250 -2.32 30.96 -34.40
N HIS A 251 -2.81 29.87 -33.82
CA HIS A 251 -2.04 28.97 -32.99
C HIS A 251 -2.56 27.54 -33.12
N ALA A 252 -1.72 26.58 -32.74
CA ALA A 252 -2.12 25.19 -32.58
C ALA A 252 -1.91 24.80 -31.12
N ASN A 253 -2.92 24.15 -30.54
CA ASN A 253 -2.77 23.48 -29.25
C ASN A 253 -1.91 22.24 -29.46
N ILE A 254 -0.79 22.16 -28.75
CA ILE A 254 0.19 21.09 -28.92
C ILE A 254 0.19 20.11 -27.75
N GLY A 255 -0.31 20.53 -26.59
CA GLY A 255 -0.34 19.70 -25.39
C GLY A 255 -0.90 20.42 -24.19
N ILE A 256 -0.67 19.84 -23.01
CA ILE A 256 -0.98 20.44 -21.72
C ILE A 256 0.23 20.41 -20.80
N VAL A 257 0.31 21.41 -19.93
CA VAL A 257 1.19 21.40 -18.75
C VAL A 257 0.33 21.20 -17.53
N VAL A 258 0.69 20.23 -16.70
CA VAL A 258 -0.06 19.81 -15.52
C VAL A 258 0.78 20.07 -14.27
N PHE A 259 0.23 20.85 -13.36
CA PHE A 259 0.77 21.16 -12.05
C PHE A 259 0.10 20.27 -11.02
N LEU A 260 0.88 19.41 -10.38
CA LEU A 260 0.41 18.45 -9.40
C LEU A 260 0.40 19.04 -7.99
N ALA A 261 -0.38 18.42 -7.10
CA ALA A 261 -0.58 18.90 -5.73
C ALA A 261 0.72 18.85 -4.91
N ASP A 262 1.68 18.01 -5.28
CA ASP A 262 3.01 17.91 -4.66
C ASP A 262 3.99 18.98 -5.18
N GLY A 263 3.54 19.88 -6.06
CA GLY A 263 4.36 20.92 -6.68
C GLY A 263 5.17 20.46 -7.90
N SER A 264 5.06 19.18 -8.28
CA SER A 264 5.71 18.69 -9.50
C SER A 264 4.95 19.12 -10.76
N VAL A 265 5.69 19.21 -11.86
CA VAL A 265 5.15 19.61 -13.17
C VAL A 265 5.33 18.46 -14.15
N ARG A 266 4.29 18.16 -14.92
CA ARG A 266 4.33 17.17 -16.00
C ARG A 266 3.82 17.79 -17.28
N VAL A 267 4.39 17.37 -18.40
CA VAL A 267 4.04 17.90 -19.73
C VAL A 267 3.65 16.75 -20.63
N HIS A 268 2.55 16.93 -21.34
CA HIS A 268 2.01 15.90 -22.24
C HIS A 268 1.66 16.54 -23.57
N PHE A 269 2.25 16.06 -24.66
CA PHE A 269 1.88 16.51 -26.01
C PHE A 269 0.85 15.58 -26.64
N GLY A 270 -0.06 16.14 -27.44
CA GLY A 270 -1.04 15.36 -28.20
C GLY A 270 -0.35 14.31 -29.08
N GLN A 271 -0.96 13.14 -29.24
CA GLN A 271 -0.35 12.03 -30.00
C GLN A 271 -0.09 12.40 -31.47
N ASP A 272 -0.98 13.17 -32.08
CA ASP A 272 -0.87 13.60 -33.47
C ASP A 272 -0.64 15.12 -33.57
N LEU A 273 0.63 15.51 -33.81
CA LEU A 273 1.04 16.90 -34.01
C LEU A 273 0.95 17.35 -35.48
N LYS A 274 0.16 16.67 -36.33
CA LYS A 274 -0.03 17.07 -37.75
C LYS A 274 -0.48 18.53 -37.92
N LYS A 275 -1.36 19.03 -37.05
CA LYS A 275 -1.80 20.45 -37.09
C LYS A 275 -0.62 21.41 -36.89
N LEU A 276 0.29 21.07 -35.97
CA LEU A 276 1.50 21.84 -35.73
C LEU A 276 2.39 21.85 -36.97
N ARG A 277 2.65 20.68 -37.58
CA ARG A 277 3.47 20.57 -38.80
C ARG A 277 2.85 21.25 -40.02
N ALA A 278 1.52 21.28 -40.13
CA ALA A 278 0.83 21.99 -41.20
C ALA A 278 0.92 23.51 -41.02
N MET A 279 0.91 23.99 -39.78
CA MET A 279 0.92 25.41 -39.44
C MET A 279 2.34 26.00 -39.37
N ASP A 280 3.31 25.20 -38.93
CA ASP A 280 4.74 25.50 -38.97
C ASP A 280 5.51 24.31 -39.57
N PRO A 281 5.72 24.28 -40.90
CA PRO A 281 6.44 23.19 -41.56
C PRO A 281 7.91 23.05 -41.16
N GLN A 282 8.51 24.07 -40.53
CA GLN A 282 9.90 24.07 -40.09
C GLN A 282 10.09 23.53 -38.66
N VAL A 283 8.99 23.22 -37.97
CA VAL A 283 9.04 22.72 -36.59
C VAL A 283 9.71 21.34 -36.50
N ASP A 284 10.67 21.21 -35.58
CA ASP A 284 11.29 19.94 -35.24
C ASP A 284 10.43 19.23 -34.17
N LEU A 285 9.73 18.17 -34.58
CA LEU A 285 8.84 17.43 -33.70
C LEU A 285 9.58 16.63 -32.62
N ASP A 286 10.81 16.18 -32.88
CA ASP A 286 11.60 15.46 -31.89
C ASP A 286 12.08 16.44 -30.81
N ALA A 287 12.48 17.65 -31.22
CA ALA A 287 12.77 18.74 -30.30
C ALA A 287 11.54 19.09 -29.45
N VAL A 288 10.34 19.20 -30.05
CA VAL A 288 9.08 19.42 -29.31
C VAL A 288 8.89 18.33 -28.25
N ARG A 289 8.99 17.04 -28.62
CA ARG A 289 8.79 15.91 -27.70
C ARG A 289 9.81 15.88 -26.57
N SER A 290 11.05 16.30 -26.80
CA SER A 290 12.08 16.34 -25.75
C SER A 290 11.68 17.21 -24.54
N TRP A 291 10.82 18.22 -24.77
CA TRP A 291 10.33 19.11 -23.72
C TRP A 291 9.35 18.45 -22.74
N GLU A 292 8.84 17.23 -23.00
CA GLU A 292 8.11 16.44 -21.99
C GLU A 292 8.96 16.21 -20.74
N THR A 293 10.27 16.09 -20.92
CA THR A 293 11.24 15.92 -19.82
C THR A 293 12.04 17.18 -19.50
N GLY A 294 12.26 18.05 -20.49
CA GLY A 294 13.04 19.28 -20.32
C GLY A 294 12.32 20.36 -19.53
N LEU A 295 11.03 20.58 -19.82
CA LEU A 295 10.26 21.67 -19.23
C LEU A 295 10.01 21.46 -17.72
N PRO A 296 9.67 20.25 -17.23
CA PRO A 296 9.59 19.98 -15.79
C PRO A 296 10.87 20.34 -15.01
N LYS A 297 12.04 20.00 -15.56
CA LYS A 297 13.34 20.29 -14.92
C LYS A 297 13.59 21.79 -14.79
N MET A 298 13.18 22.57 -15.78
CA MET A 298 13.36 24.03 -15.79
C MET A 298 12.40 24.74 -14.83
N LEU A 299 11.23 24.15 -14.58
CA LEU A 299 10.22 24.69 -13.67
C LEU A 299 10.37 24.19 -12.23
N ALA A 300 11.34 23.29 -11.99
CA ALA A 300 11.58 22.73 -10.66
C ALA A 300 11.86 23.83 -9.63
N GLY A 301 11.13 23.79 -8.51
CA GLY A 301 11.26 24.77 -7.41
C GLY A 301 10.47 26.07 -7.58
N GLN A 302 9.75 26.26 -8.70
CA GLN A 302 8.83 27.40 -8.87
C GLN A 302 7.44 27.07 -8.31
N ASN A 303 6.74 28.07 -7.79
CA ASN A 303 5.33 27.92 -7.43
C ASN A 303 4.41 28.04 -8.67
N LEU A 304 3.13 27.68 -8.51
CA LEU A 304 2.15 27.65 -9.62
C LEU A 304 2.05 28.98 -10.38
N GLU A 305 2.04 30.10 -9.66
CA GLU A 305 1.89 31.44 -10.25
C GLU A 305 3.15 31.82 -11.06
N GLN A 306 4.33 31.56 -10.49
CA GLN A 306 5.62 31.79 -11.15
C GLN A 306 5.76 30.94 -12.40
N ALA A 307 5.48 29.64 -12.31
CA ALA A 307 5.59 28.71 -13.43
C ALA A 307 4.56 29.05 -14.54
N THR A 308 3.34 29.42 -14.16
CA THR A 308 2.30 29.86 -15.11
C THR A 308 2.72 31.13 -15.83
N THR A 309 3.20 32.15 -15.11
CA THR A 309 3.67 33.41 -15.69
C THR A 309 4.85 33.20 -16.62
N PHE A 310 5.81 32.37 -16.21
CA PHE A 310 6.94 32.00 -17.05
C PHE A 310 6.48 31.35 -18.36
N LEU A 311 5.55 30.38 -18.29
CA LEU A 311 5.06 29.66 -19.46
C LEU A 311 4.13 30.47 -20.37
N GLN A 312 3.47 31.50 -19.86
CA GLN A 312 2.72 32.46 -20.69
C GLN A 312 3.66 33.29 -21.59
N HIS A 313 4.93 33.40 -21.20
CA HIS A 313 5.95 34.20 -21.87
C HIS A 313 7.08 33.33 -22.47
N PHE A 314 6.82 32.02 -22.66
CA PHE A 314 7.82 31.04 -23.10
C PHE A 314 8.03 31.04 -24.64
N GLY A 315 8.38 32.21 -25.17
CA GLY A 315 8.70 32.39 -26.58
C GLY A 315 7.52 32.12 -27.51
N GLN A 316 7.69 31.19 -28.45
CA GLN A 316 6.64 30.78 -29.38
C GLN A 316 5.57 29.89 -28.73
N TRP A 317 5.78 29.42 -27.50
CA TRP A 317 4.80 28.63 -26.77
C TRP A 317 4.19 29.47 -25.67
N LYS A 318 2.86 29.39 -25.53
CA LYS A 318 2.15 30.09 -24.47
C LYS A 318 1.20 29.14 -23.78
N LEU A 319 1.22 29.18 -22.46
CA LEU A 319 0.22 28.52 -21.62
C LEU A 319 -1.06 29.35 -21.56
N SER A 320 -2.21 28.69 -21.55
CA SER A 320 -3.51 29.34 -21.38
C SER A 320 -3.58 30.15 -20.08
N GLY A 321 -4.16 31.35 -20.14
CA GLY A 321 -4.33 32.24 -18.97
C GLY A 321 -5.29 31.71 -17.91
N ASN A 322 -6.30 30.95 -18.35
CA ASN A 322 -7.20 30.23 -17.47
C ASN A 322 -6.73 28.78 -17.35
N LEU A 323 -6.49 28.34 -16.12
CA LEU A 323 -6.12 26.96 -15.82
C LEU A 323 -7.40 26.13 -15.60
N GLY A 324 -7.47 25.00 -16.27
CA GLY A 324 -8.41 23.94 -15.94
C GLY A 324 -7.99 23.22 -14.67
N LYS A 325 -8.89 22.41 -14.11
CA LYS A 325 -8.58 21.53 -12.99
C LYS A 325 -9.27 20.19 -13.15
N PHE A 326 -8.61 19.13 -12.69
CA PHE A 326 -9.24 17.82 -12.58
C PHE A 326 -8.76 17.10 -11.32
N SER A 327 -9.64 16.22 -10.85
CA SER A 327 -9.41 15.30 -9.75
C SER A 327 -8.76 14.01 -10.25
N TYR A 328 -7.73 13.53 -9.57
CA TYR A 328 -7.16 12.20 -9.78
C TYR A 328 -6.81 11.47 -8.48
N THR A 329 -6.84 10.14 -8.52
CA THR A 329 -6.67 9.27 -7.34
C THR A 329 -5.40 8.41 -7.39
N ASP A 330 -4.90 8.17 -8.60
CA ASP A 330 -3.77 7.30 -8.91
C ASP A 330 -3.22 7.64 -10.31
N GLU A 331 -2.12 7.01 -10.72
CA GLU A 331 -1.44 7.28 -11.99
C GLU A 331 -2.30 6.90 -13.21
N ASP A 332 -3.07 5.81 -13.14
CA ASP A 332 -3.93 5.39 -14.25
C ASP A 332 -5.12 6.35 -14.44
N ASN A 333 -5.73 6.79 -13.34
CA ASN A 333 -6.76 7.82 -13.34
C ASN A 333 -6.20 9.15 -13.85
N TYR A 334 -5.00 9.53 -13.41
CA TYR A 334 -4.28 10.71 -13.89
C TYR A 334 -4.11 10.67 -15.41
N LEU A 335 -3.55 9.58 -15.95
CA LEU A 335 -3.34 9.40 -17.38
C LEU A 335 -4.66 9.42 -18.16
N LEU A 336 -5.73 8.84 -17.61
CA LEU A 336 -7.08 8.92 -18.19
C LEU A 336 -7.60 10.37 -18.25
N ARG A 337 -7.40 11.17 -17.18
CA ARG A 337 -7.78 12.59 -17.17
C ARG A 337 -6.95 13.41 -18.15
N VAL A 338 -5.65 13.16 -18.23
CA VAL A 338 -4.75 13.77 -19.21
C VAL A 338 -5.19 13.43 -20.63
N ALA A 339 -5.49 12.16 -20.93
CA ALA A 339 -5.97 11.74 -22.24
C ALA A 339 -7.28 12.44 -22.63
N ASN A 340 -8.22 12.59 -21.69
CA ASN A 340 -9.46 13.33 -21.92
C ASN A 340 -9.21 14.82 -22.18
N ALA A 341 -8.31 15.45 -21.40
CA ALA A 341 -7.94 16.85 -21.59
C ALA A 341 -7.25 17.07 -22.96
N LEU A 342 -6.36 16.16 -23.36
CA LEU A 342 -5.70 16.20 -24.67
C LEU A 342 -6.68 15.95 -25.83
N HIS A 343 -7.71 15.13 -25.65
CA HIS A 343 -8.73 14.88 -26.67
C HIS A 343 -9.63 16.11 -26.91
N SER A 344 -9.70 17.02 -25.93
CA SER A 344 -10.45 18.28 -26.04
C SER A 344 -9.69 19.44 -26.68
N LEU A 345 -8.42 19.23 -27.08
CA LEU A 345 -7.55 20.20 -27.77
C LEU A 345 -7.78 20.24 -29.29
#